data_AF-A0A1F6F011-F1
#
_entry.id   AF-A0A1F6F011-F1
#
_cell.length_a   1.000
_cell.length_b   1.000
_cell.length_c   1.000
_cell.angle_alpha   90.00
_cell.angle_beta   90.00
_cell.angle_gamma   90.00
#
_symmetry.space_group_name_H-M   'P 1'
#
loop_
_entity.id
_entity.type
_entity.pdbx_description
1 polymer ?
#
loop_
_entity_poly.entity_id
_entity_poly.type
_entity_poly.pdbx_seq_one_letter_code
_entity_poly.pdbx_strand_id
1 'polypeptide(L)'
;MRESEVHKNHFPFFRIAYRKLKPGGTFTYYSDEIEDFHTKHIEKLVKAGFKRRNIDSVVVAVRPPKHCLYWKSNKILAPIIKK
;
A
#
# COMPACT_ATOMS: atom_id res chain seq x y z
N MET A 1 -8.41 -5.08 -18.24
CA MET A 1 -8.47 -5.35 -16.79
C MET A 1 -9.85 -4.99 -16.30
N ARG A 2 -10.52 -5.84 -15.51
CA ARG A 2 -11.81 -5.48 -14.92
C ARG A 2 -11.58 -4.46 -13.82
N GLU A 3 -12.42 -3.43 -13.77
CA GLU A 3 -12.39 -2.36 -12.75
C GLU A 3 -12.40 -2.92 -11.32
N SER A 4 -12.96 -4.12 -11.14
CA SER A 4 -13.01 -4.86 -9.88
C SER A 4 -11.67 -5.42 -9.39
N GLU A 5 -10.60 -5.39 -10.19
CA GLU A 5 -9.28 -5.95 -9.84
C GLU A 5 -8.20 -4.87 -9.65
N VAL A 6 -8.50 -3.62 -9.97
CA VAL A 6 -7.62 -2.48 -9.67
C VAL A 6 -7.61 -2.26 -8.14
N HIS A 7 -6.46 -1.97 -7.53
CA HIS A 7 -6.33 -1.67 -6.09
C HIS A 7 -6.47 -2.84 -5.11
N LYS A 8 -6.27 -4.10 -5.55
CA LYS A 8 -6.49 -5.29 -4.68
C LYS A 8 -5.37 -6.32 -4.63
N ASN A 9 -4.31 -6.15 -5.41
CA ASN A 9 -3.27 -7.18 -5.59
C ASN A 9 -2.49 -7.51 -4.30
N HIS A 10 -2.53 -6.64 -3.29
CA HIS A 10 -1.75 -6.80 -2.07
C HIS A 10 -2.51 -7.45 -0.90
N PHE A 11 -3.85 -7.49 -0.97
CA PHE A 11 -4.68 -7.95 0.16
C PHE A 11 -4.39 -9.38 0.63
N PRO A 12 -4.12 -10.36 -0.26
CA PRO A 12 -3.76 -11.71 0.18
C PRO A 12 -2.48 -11.75 1.03
N PHE A 13 -1.57 -10.78 0.85
CA PHE A 13 -0.25 -10.80 1.46
C PHE A 13 -0.22 -10.19 2.87
N PHE A 14 -1.15 -9.30 3.22
CA PHE A 14 -1.11 -8.56 4.50
C PHE A 14 -1.06 -9.47 5.72
N ARG A 15 -1.85 -10.56 5.72
CA ARG A 15 -1.86 -11.53 6.84
C ARG A 15 -0.53 -12.28 6.95
N ILE A 16 0.12 -12.57 5.82
CA ILE A 16 1.44 -13.23 5.80
C ILE A 16 2.49 -12.26 6.33
N ALA A 17 2.49 -11.01 5.87
CA ALA A 17 3.39 -9.95 6.35
C ALA A 17 3.29 -9.79 7.87
N TYR A 18 2.08 -9.61 8.41
CA TYR A 18 1.88 -9.48 9.86
C TYR A 18 2.43 -10.69 10.63
N ARG A 19 2.19 -11.92 10.16
CA ARG A 19 2.69 -13.13 10.82
C ARG A 19 4.22 -13.20 10.81
N LYS A 20 4.88 -12.78 9.72
CA LYS A 20 6.32 -12.95 9.53
C LYS A 20 7.18 -11.81 10.10
N LEU A 21 6.63 -10.61 10.26
CA LEU A 21 7.35 -9.49 10.86
C LEU A 21 7.68 -9.78 12.34
N LYS A 22 8.89 -9.40 12.77
CA LYS A 22 9.24 -9.26 14.18
C LYS A 22 8.48 -8.08 14.80
N PRO A 23 8.30 -8.03 16.14
CA PRO A 23 7.75 -6.85 16.80
C PRO A 23 8.53 -5.58 16.40
N GLY A 24 7.83 -4.50 16.03
CA GLY A 24 8.45 -3.26 15.54
C GLY A 24 8.97 -3.31 14.09
N GLY A 25 8.88 -4.46 13.41
CA GLY A 25 9.25 -4.60 12.00
C GLY A 25 8.37 -3.73 11.09
N THR A 26 8.96 -3.20 10.03
CA THR A 26 8.27 -2.36 9.03
C THR A 26 7.97 -3.18 7.78
N PHE A 27 6.74 -3.09 7.31
CA PHE A 27 6.27 -3.63 6.03
C PHE A 27 5.93 -2.46 5.10
N THR A 28 6.52 -2.51 3.91
CA THR A 28 6.27 -1.58 2.81
C THR A 28 6.09 -2.39 1.53
N TYR A 29 5.37 -1.82 0.57
CA TYR A 29 5.07 -2.43 -0.73
C TYR A 29 4.64 -1.32 -1.68
N TYR A 30 4.60 -1.59 -2.97
CA TYR A 30 4.04 -0.66 -3.94
C TYR A 30 2.54 -0.45 -3.70
N SER A 31 2.05 0.79 -3.56
CA SER A 31 0.62 1.10 -3.62
C SER A 31 0.26 1.71 -4.98
N ASP A 32 -0.90 1.37 -5.50
CA ASP A 32 -1.50 2.02 -6.68
C ASP A 32 -2.35 3.25 -6.32
N GLU A 33 -2.33 3.64 -5.04
CA GLU A 33 -2.86 4.91 -4.53
C GLU A 33 -1.81 6.01 -4.64
N ILE A 34 -2.26 7.27 -4.76
CA ILE A 34 -1.37 8.40 -5.06
C ILE A 34 -1.09 9.28 -3.84
N GLU A 35 -2.11 9.63 -3.07
CA GLU A 35 -2.02 10.64 -2.02
C GLU A 35 -2.32 10.10 -0.63
N ASP A 36 -3.31 9.21 -0.51
CA ASP A 36 -3.67 8.56 0.75
C ASP A 36 -4.30 7.18 0.48
N PHE A 37 -4.35 6.36 1.52
CA PHE A 37 -5.04 5.08 1.50
C PHE A 37 -6.55 5.27 1.45
N HIS A 38 -7.18 4.54 0.53
CA HIS A 38 -8.60 4.32 0.52
C HIS A 38 -9.04 3.56 1.78
N THR A 39 -10.21 3.90 2.32
CA THR A 39 -10.74 3.31 3.58
C THR A 39 -10.72 1.78 3.57
N LYS A 40 -11.14 1.17 2.46
CA LYS A 40 -11.12 -0.29 2.26
C LYS A 40 -9.72 -0.91 2.39
N HIS A 41 -8.68 -0.18 1.99
CA HIS A 41 -7.30 -0.64 2.09
C HIS A 41 -6.87 -0.70 3.56
N ILE A 42 -7.16 0.36 4.32
CA ILE A 42 -6.94 0.43 5.77
C ILE A 42 -7.67 -0.71 6.49
N GLU A 43 -8.95 -0.95 6.16
CA GLU A 43 -9.74 -2.05 6.74
C GLU A 43 -9.07 -3.42 6.52
N LYS A 44 -8.47 -3.64 5.35
CA LYS A 44 -7.76 -4.89 5.04
C LYS A 44 -6.48 -5.06 5.84
N LEU A 45 -5.71 -3.98 6.03
CA LEU A 45 -4.52 -3.99 6.89
C LEU A 45 -4.90 -4.24 8.36
N VAL A 46 -5.97 -3.60 8.84
CA VAL A 46 -6.49 -3.81 10.19
C VAL A 46 -6.98 -5.25 10.36
N LYS A 47 -7.74 -5.78 9.41
CA LYS A 47 -8.20 -7.18 9.41
C LYS A 47 -7.05 -8.20 9.38
N ALA A 48 -5.89 -7.82 8.83
CA ALA A 48 -4.69 -8.66 8.84
C ALA A 48 -3.96 -8.69 10.19
N GLY A 49 -4.23 -7.73 11.09
CA GLY A 49 -3.68 -7.66 12.45
C GLY A 49 -2.93 -6.37 12.78
N PHE A 50 -2.68 -5.49 11.80
CA PHE A 50 -2.00 -4.21 12.06
C PHE A 50 -2.92 -3.22 12.79
N LYS A 51 -2.37 -2.43 13.72
CA LYS A 51 -3.14 -1.40 14.44
C LYS A 51 -3.28 -0.16 13.57
N ARG A 52 -4.45 0.51 13.58
CA ARG A 52 -4.68 1.73 12.76
C ARG A 52 -3.61 2.80 12.94
N ARG A 53 -3.15 3.02 14.18
CA ARG A 53 -2.08 3.98 14.53
C ARG A 53 -0.69 3.62 13.98
N ASN A 54 -0.50 2.39 13.50
CA ASN A 54 0.75 1.90 12.92
C ASN A 54 0.67 1.80 11.39
N ILE A 55 -0.42 2.27 10.78
CA ILE A 55 -0.62 2.32 9.33
C ILE A 55 -0.39 3.76 8.92
N ASP A 56 0.75 3.99 8.27
CA ASP A 56 1.18 5.30 7.79
C ASP A 56 1.68 5.19 6.34
N SER A 57 1.96 6.32 5.72
CA SER A 57 2.51 6.39 4.37
C SER A 57 3.25 7.69 4.13
N VAL A 58 4.06 7.73 3.08
CA VAL A 58 4.67 8.95 2.58
C VAL A 58 4.39 9.09 1.09
N VAL A 59 4.03 10.29 0.66
CA VAL A 59 3.91 10.64 -0.76
C VAL A 59 5.27 11.05 -1.28
N VAL A 60 5.74 10.37 -2.32
CA VAL A 60 7.05 10.59 -2.93
C VAL A 60 6.86 11.10 -4.36
N ALA A 61 7.55 12.20 -4.71
CA ALA A 61 7.55 12.71 -6.06
C ALA A 61 8.35 11.81 -7.00
N VAL A 62 7.80 11.50 -8.18
CA VAL A 62 8.44 10.71 -9.23
C VAL A 62 8.24 11.38 -10.59
N ARG A 63 9.05 10.99 -11.58
CA ARG A 63 8.95 11.51 -12.96
C ARG A 63 8.84 10.34 -13.94
N PRO A 64 7.63 9.81 -14.16
CA PRO A 64 7.45 8.75 -15.15
C PRO A 64 7.86 9.24 -16.54
N PRO A 65 8.44 8.38 -17.39
CA PRO A 65 8.66 8.72 -18.79
C PRO A 65 7.37 9.17 -19.48
N LYS A 66 7.46 10.08 -20.46
CA LYS A 66 6.29 10.61 -21.19
C LYS A 66 5.38 9.50 -21.75
N HIS A 67 5.97 8.38 -22.17
CA HIS A 67 5.30 7.23 -22.76
C HIS A 67 5.12 6.06 -21.77
N CYS A 68 5.20 6.29 -20.45
CA CYS A 68 4.93 5.26 -19.45
C CYS A 68 3.50 4.73 -19.59
N LEU A 69 3.33 3.43 -19.80
CA LEU A 69 2.03 2.84 -20.16
C LEU A 69 1.11 2.62 -18.95
N TYR A 70 1.67 2.49 -17.75
CA TYR A 70 0.94 2.00 -16.57
C TYR A 70 0.95 2.95 -15.37
N TRP A 71 1.77 4.01 -15.38
CA TRP A 71 1.81 5.01 -14.31
C TRP A 71 1.95 6.42 -14.88
N LYS A 72 0.90 7.24 -14.67
CA LYS A 72 0.81 8.60 -15.22
C LYS A 72 0.99 9.70 -14.16
N SER A 73 0.95 9.34 -12.88
CA SER A 73 1.11 10.29 -11.78
C SER A 73 2.58 10.66 -11.56
N ASN A 74 2.83 11.92 -11.21
CA ASN A 74 4.14 12.40 -10.75
C ASN A 74 4.38 12.15 -9.25
N LYS A 75 3.54 11.33 -8.61
CA LYS A 75 3.63 10.93 -7.22
C LYS A 75 3.43 9.42 -7.10
N ILE A 76 3.98 8.84 -6.04
CA ILE A 76 3.65 7.50 -5.54
C ILE A 76 3.35 7.58 -4.04
N LEU A 77 2.42 6.76 -3.57
CA LEU A 77 2.23 6.54 -2.14
C LEU A 77 3.09 5.35 -1.69
N ALA A 78 3.97 5.57 -0.72
CA ALA A 78 4.81 4.55 -0.11
C ALA A 78 4.29 4.18 1.30
N PRO A 79 3.65 3.02 1.49
CA PRO A 79 3.20 2.49 2.78
C PRO A 79 4.34 2.33 3.79
N ILE A 80 4.07 2.68 5.04
CA ILE A 80 4.94 2.47 6.21
C ILE A 80 4.09 1.79 7.28
N ILE A 81 4.08 0.46 7.28
CA ILE A 81 3.21 -0.33 8.16
C ILE A 81 4.03 -1.01 9.25
N LYS A 82 3.82 -0.65 10.51
CA LYS A 82 4.54 -1.22 11.65
C LYS A 82 3.76 -2.33 12.35
N LYS A 83 4.43 -3.43 12.70
CA LYS A 83 3.86 -4.48 13.57
C LYS A 83 3.88 -4.08 15.04
#